data_AF-A0A815DR89-F1
#
_entry.id   AF-A0A815DR89-F1
#
_cell.length_a   1.000
_cell.length_b   1.000
_cell.length_c   1.000
_cell.angle_alpha   90.00
_cell.angle_beta   90.00
_cell.angle_gamma   90.00
#
_symmetry.space_group_name_H-M   'P 1'
#
loop_
_entity.id
_entity.type
_entity.pdbx_description
1 polymer ?
#
loop_
_entity_poly.entity_id
_entity_poly.type
_entity_poly.pdbx_seq_one_letter_code
_entity_poly.pdbx_strand_id
1 'polypeptide(L)'
;NYQFELYGENSSLITDVRTRVKQEPLEATERKKLIGLVQGMDNDDIVNFLGSLDYVFTYLGDIDMDLNIEMPTIQRFVEKNIRWQSCLSDYVRRKAPFSTIYLKSIIDLYELLEEYVFDQVLRNFVKKEWCEESFPVIERT
;
A
#
# COMPACT_ATOMS: atom_id res chain seq x y z
N ASN A 1 3.97 14.67 -19.69
CA ASN A 1 3.68 15.53 -18.52
C ASN A 1 2.54 14.92 -17.73
N TYR A 2 2.82 13.87 -16.96
CA TYR A 2 1.81 13.20 -16.12
C TYR A 2 2.51 12.71 -14.84
N GLN A 3 2.88 13.66 -13.99
CA GLN A 3 3.38 13.40 -12.65
C GLN A 3 2.89 14.57 -11.80
N PHE A 4 2.27 14.28 -10.64
CA PHE A 4 1.87 15.17 -9.53
C PHE A 4 0.39 15.36 -9.18
N GLU A 5 -0.59 15.03 -10.02
CA GLU A 5 -2.01 15.22 -9.60
C GLU A 5 -2.51 14.17 -8.60
N LEU A 6 -1.95 12.94 -8.61
CA LEU A 6 -2.34 11.85 -7.68
C LEU A 6 -1.94 12.10 -6.22
N TYR A 7 -0.89 12.87 -5.96
CA TYR A 7 -0.46 13.16 -4.57
C TYR A 7 -1.45 14.09 -3.85
N GLY A 8 -2.17 14.95 -4.58
CA GLY A 8 -3.18 15.84 -4.00
C GLY A 8 -4.43 15.08 -3.54
N GLU A 9 -4.91 14.12 -4.34
CA GLU A 9 -6.08 13.32 -3.98
C GLU A 9 -5.76 12.31 -2.87
N ASN A 10 -4.61 11.64 -2.91
CA ASN A 10 -4.21 10.68 -1.87
C ASN A 10 -3.95 11.36 -0.52
N SER A 11 -3.39 12.58 -0.51
CA SER A 11 -3.24 13.36 0.71
C SER A 11 -4.59 13.81 1.31
N SER A 12 -5.59 14.08 0.46
CA SER A 12 -6.97 14.32 0.92
C SER A 12 -7.56 13.06 1.57
N LEU A 13 -7.48 11.91 0.89
CA LEU A 13 -8.04 10.64 1.39
C LEU A 13 -7.41 10.20 2.72
N ILE A 14 -6.08 10.28 2.86
CA ILE A 14 -5.39 9.97 4.11
C ILE A 14 -5.84 10.94 5.22
N THR A 15 -5.99 12.21 4.90
CA THR A 15 -6.47 13.22 5.86
C THR A 15 -7.89 12.91 6.31
N ASP A 16 -8.78 12.59 5.38
CA ASP A 16 -10.17 12.24 5.67
C ASP A 16 -10.26 10.99 6.56
N VAL A 17 -9.46 9.95 6.26
CA VAL A 17 -9.38 8.75 7.10
C VAL A 17 -8.87 9.07 8.51
N ARG A 18 -7.87 9.96 8.66
CA ARG A 18 -7.36 10.39 9.98
C ARG A 18 -8.41 11.10 10.83
N THR A 19 -9.34 11.82 10.21
CA THR A 19 -10.45 12.47 10.96
C THR A 19 -11.47 11.48 11.49
N ARG A 20 -11.59 10.30 10.87
CA ARG A 20 -12.62 9.29 11.20
C ARG A 20 -12.09 8.14 12.05
N VAL A 21 -10.85 7.73 11.80
CA VAL A 21 -10.24 6.57 12.45
C VAL A 21 -8.94 7.01 13.11
N LYS A 22 -8.87 6.86 14.43
CA LYS A 22 -7.61 7.07 15.16
C LYS A 22 -6.55 6.10 14.63
N GLN A 23 -5.54 6.65 13.99
CA GLN A 23 -4.45 5.85 13.44
C GLN A 23 -3.41 5.50 14.50
N GLU A 24 -2.92 4.27 14.45
CA GLU A 24 -1.89 3.71 15.31
C GLU A 24 -0.87 2.94 14.46
N PRO A 25 0.42 3.04 14.78
CA PRO A 25 1.45 2.31 14.07
C PRO A 25 1.23 0.79 14.18
N LEU A 26 1.60 0.06 13.13
CA LEU A 26 1.64 -1.39 13.14
C LEU A 26 2.56 -1.88 14.24
N GLU A 27 2.18 -2.97 14.92
CA GLU A 27 3.07 -3.60 15.87
C GLU A 27 4.34 -4.11 15.17
N ALA A 28 5.49 -4.02 15.83
CA ALA A 28 6.77 -4.38 15.22
C ALA A 28 6.80 -5.81 14.65
N THR A 29 6.11 -6.74 15.31
CA THR A 29 5.96 -8.14 14.85
C THR A 29 5.12 -8.22 13.57
N GLU A 30 4.05 -7.44 13.46
CA GLU A 30 3.19 -7.39 12.28
C GLU A 30 3.88 -6.68 11.13
N ARG A 31 4.56 -5.55 11.39
CA ARG A 31 5.40 -4.84 10.40
C ARG A 31 6.45 -5.77 9.78
N LYS A 32 7.15 -6.57 10.59
CA LYS A 32 8.15 -7.54 10.06
C LYS A 32 7.52 -8.60 9.14
N LYS A 33 6.34 -9.12 9.49
CA LYS A 33 5.61 -10.08 8.64
C LYS A 33 5.20 -9.43 7.33
N LEU A 34 4.72 -8.20 7.38
CA LEU A 34 4.29 -7.45 6.19
C LEU A 34 5.47 -7.15 5.27
N ILE A 35 6.60 -6.71 5.80
CA ILE A 35 7.83 -6.52 4.99
C ILE A 35 8.22 -7.83 4.28
N GLY A 36 8.20 -8.97 4.97
CA GLY A 36 8.51 -10.26 4.34
C GLY A 36 7.50 -10.65 3.25
N LEU A 37 6.22 -10.31 3.42
CA LEU A 37 5.18 -10.55 2.43
C LEU A 37 5.38 -9.66 1.20
N VAL A 38 5.61 -8.36 1.40
CA VAL A 38 5.81 -7.35 0.36
C VAL A 38 7.08 -7.62 -0.44
N GLN A 39 8.14 -8.10 0.20
CA GLN A 39 9.37 -8.55 -0.48
C GLN A 39 9.16 -9.71 -1.45
N GLY A 40 8.10 -10.50 -1.26
CA GLY A 40 7.74 -11.60 -2.15
C GLY A 40 6.72 -11.25 -3.23
N MET A 41 6.28 -9.99 -3.31
CA MET A 41 5.32 -9.52 -4.31
C MET A 41 6.05 -9.00 -5.55
N ASP A 42 5.45 -9.22 -6.72
CA ASP A 42 5.87 -8.50 -7.92
C ASP A 42 5.27 -7.08 -7.97
N ASN A 43 5.73 -6.28 -8.92
CA ASN A 43 5.30 -4.88 -9.03
C ASN A 43 3.79 -4.76 -9.28
N ASP A 44 3.23 -5.66 -10.09
CA ASP A 44 1.80 -5.63 -10.45
C ASP A 44 0.95 -5.94 -9.21
N ASP A 45 1.36 -6.93 -8.42
CA ASP A 45 0.75 -7.28 -7.15
C ASP A 45 0.80 -6.11 -6.16
N ILE A 46 1.92 -5.38 -6.07
CA ILE A 46 2.06 -4.21 -5.17
C ILE A 46 1.16 -3.05 -5.61
N VAL A 47 1.13 -2.73 -6.91
CA VAL A 47 0.26 -1.67 -7.46
C VAL A 47 -1.21 -2.03 -7.23
N ASN A 48 -1.59 -3.28 -7.46
CA ASN A 48 -2.94 -3.76 -7.18
C ASN A 48 -3.28 -3.70 -5.69
N PHE A 49 -2.31 -3.91 -4.81
CA PHE A 49 -2.48 -3.77 -3.38
C PHE A 49 -2.71 -2.29 -3.01
N LEU A 50 -1.87 -1.37 -3.45
CA LEU A 50 -2.06 0.06 -3.22
C LEU A 50 -3.42 0.55 -3.72
N GLY A 51 -3.81 0.20 -4.94
CA GLY A 51 -5.13 0.57 -5.49
C GLY A 51 -6.30 -0.04 -4.70
N SER A 52 -6.11 -1.23 -4.12
CA SER A 52 -7.10 -1.82 -3.20
C SER A 52 -7.25 -1.01 -1.92
N LEU A 53 -6.16 -0.45 -1.39
CA LEU A 53 -6.20 0.39 -0.19
C LEU A 53 -6.81 1.77 -0.46
N ASP A 54 -6.50 2.39 -1.62
CA ASP A 54 -7.14 3.64 -2.04
C ASP A 54 -8.66 3.49 -2.07
N TYR A 55 -9.14 2.36 -2.61
CA TYR A 55 -10.56 2.05 -2.62
C TYR A 55 -11.15 1.89 -1.22
N VAL A 56 -10.41 1.28 -0.29
CA VAL A 56 -10.82 1.20 1.13
C VAL A 56 -10.86 2.60 1.75
N PHE A 57 -9.90 3.48 1.45
CA PHE A 57 -9.89 4.86 1.93
C PHE A 57 -11.10 5.65 1.45
N THR A 58 -11.49 5.54 0.19
CA THR A 58 -12.70 6.19 -0.33
C THR A 58 -13.93 5.80 0.49
N TYR A 59 -14.12 4.50 0.75
CA TYR A 59 -15.27 4.03 1.53
C TYR A 59 -15.19 4.43 3.00
N LEU A 60 -14.00 4.45 3.61
CA LEU A 60 -13.82 4.96 4.96
C LEU A 60 -14.16 6.46 5.04
N GLY A 61 -13.78 7.22 4.01
CA GLY A 61 -14.06 8.64 3.84
C GLY A 61 -15.54 8.95 3.59
N ASP A 62 -16.34 7.98 3.15
CA ASP A 62 -17.77 8.19 2.86
C ASP A 62 -18.71 7.62 3.94
N ILE A 63 -18.35 6.55 4.65
CA ILE A 63 -19.27 5.89 5.59
C ILE A 63 -19.22 6.48 7.00
N ASP A 64 -20.38 6.84 7.52
CA ASP A 64 -20.58 7.19 8.93
C ASP A 64 -20.62 5.91 9.79
N MET A 65 -19.43 5.47 10.22
CA MET A 65 -19.23 4.25 11.00
C MET A 65 -18.85 4.60 12.43
N ASP A 66 -19.65 4.17 13.41
CA ASP A 66 -19.27 4.28 14.82
C ASP A 66 -18.21 3.21 15.17
N LEU A 67 -16.94 3.55 14.92
CA LEU A 67 -15.79 2.69 15.14
C LEU A 67 -15.41 2.55 16.63
N ASN A 68 -16.18 3.15 17.54
CA ASN A 68 -15.92 3.08 18.99
C ASN A 68 -16.38 1.77 19.64
N ILE A 69 -17.19 0.96 18.96
CA ILE A 69 -17.79 -0.26 19.53
C ILE A 69 -16.86 -1.49 19.34
N GLU A 70 -16.30 -1.67 18.14
CA GLU A 70 -15.32 -2.72 17.84
C GLU A 70 -14.52 -2.29 16.60
N MET A 71 -13.22 -2.05 16.76
CA MET A 71 -12.36 -1.68 15.62
C MET A 71 -12.27 -2.87 14.65
N PRO A 72 -12.78 -2.77 13.41
CA PRO A 72 -12.74 -3.86 12.46
C PRO A 72 -11.33 -4.09 11.93
N THR A 73 -11.07 -5.31 11.47
CA THR A 73 -9.98 -5.56 10.53
C THR A 73 -10.33 -5.00 9.16
N ILE A 74 -9.32 -4.72 8.33
CA ILE A 74 -9.52 -4.28 6.95
C ILE A 74 -10.45 -5.29 6.24
N GLN A 75 -10.24 -6.59 6.46
CA GLN A 75 -11.08 -7.62 5.86
C GLN A 75 -12.55 -7.50 6.27
N ARG A 76 -12.84 -7.45 7.57
CA ARG A 76 -14.22 -7.34 8.07
C ARG A 76 -14.91 -6.07 7.56
N PHE A 77 -14.16 -4.97 7.47
CA PHE A 77 -14.67 -3.72 6.92
C PHE A 77 -15.09 -3.88 5.47
N VAL A 78 -14.20 -4.42 4.62
CA VAL A 78 -14.49 -4.59 3.20
C VAL A 78 -15.62 -5.60 3.04
N GLU A 79 -15.64 -6.74 3.73
CA GLU A 79 -16.73 -7.73 3.63
C GLU A 79 -18.10 -7.15 3.98
N LYS A 80 -18.16 -6.26 4.98
CA LYS A 80 -19.42 -5.65 5.44
C LYS A 80 -19.88 -4.50 4.55
N ASN A 81 -18.96 -3.69 4.04
CA ASN A 81 -19.29 -2.39 3.44
C ASN A 81 -18.96 -2.27 1.96
N ILE A 82 -18.10 -3.15 1.45
CA ILE A 82 -17.65 -3.17 0.06
C ILE A 82 -18.05 -4.51 -0.55
N ARG A 83 -18.42 -4.53 -1.83
CA ARG A 83 -18.62 -5.81 -2.53
C ARG A 83 -17.25 -6.49 -2.73
N TRP A 84 -16.83 -7.30 -1.74
CA TRP A 84 -15.54 -7.99 -1.63
C TRP A 84 -15.10 -8.70 -2.94
N GLN A 85 -16.06 -9.18 -3.72
CA GLN A 85 -15.84 -9.93 -4.97
C GLN A 85 -15.42 -9.07 -6.17
N SER A 86 -15.56 -7.73 -6.13
CA SER A 86 -15.24 -6.86 -7.27
C SER A 86 -14.02 -5.95 -7.06
N CYS A 87 -13.54 -5.77 -5.84
CA CYS A 87 -12.62 -4.65 -5.52
C CYS A 87 -11.22 -5.04 -5.08
N LEU A 88 -11.00 -6.27 -4.62
CA LEU A 88 -9.68 -6.73 -4.16
C LEU A 88 -9.05 -7.69 -5.17
N SER A 89 -7.74 -7.55 -5.38
CA SER A 89 -6.99 -8.50 -6.22
C SER A 89 -7.00 -9.90 -5.62
N ASP A 90 -6.90 -10.92 -6.47
CA ASP A 90 -6.85 -12.31 -6.02
C ASP A 90 -5.62 -12.60 -5.15
N TYR A 91 -4.54 -11.84 -5.31
CA TYR A 91 -3.37 -11.92 -4.44
C TYR A 91 -3.73 -11.54 -3.00
N VAL A 92 -4.36 -10.37 -2.83
CA VAL A 92 -4.81 -9.87 -1.53
C VAL A 92 -5.82 -10.84 -0.90
N ARG A 93 -6.73 -11.42 -1.70
CA ARG A 93 -7.69 -12.43 -1.24
C ARG A 93 -7.04 -13.72 -0.73
N ARG A 94 -6.00 -14.22 -1.41
CA ARG A 94 -5.37 -15.51 -1.09
C ARG A 94 -4.30 -15.44 -0.01
N LYS A 95 -3.59 -14.30 0.11
CA LYS A 95 -2.50 -14.10 1.07
C LYS A 95 -2.95 -13.44 2.38
N ALA A 96 -4.16 -12.86 2.39
CA ALA A 96 -4.92 -12.38 3.54
C ALA A 96 -4.18 -11.56 4.63
N PRO A 97 -3.32 -10.57 4.29
CA PRO A 97 -2.82 -9.63 5.30
C PRO A 97 -3.97 -8.84 5.96
N PHE A 98 -5.10 -8.66 5.26
CA PHE A 98 -6.26 -7.91 5.75
C PHE A 98 -7.06 -8.58 6.86
N SER A 99 -6.90 -9.89 7.06
CA SER A 99 -7.55 -10.61 8.14
C SER A 99 -6.99 -10.25 9.52
N THR A 100 -5.72 -9.85 9.59
CA THR A 100 -5.01 -9.59 10.85
C THR A 100 -4.85 -8.10 11.14
N ILE A 101 -4.80 -7.26 10.10
CA ILE A 101 -4.57 -5.83 10.24
C ILE A 101 -5.88 -5.11 10.56
N TYR A 102 -5.86 -4.34 11.65
CA TYR A 102 -6.95 -3.47 12.05
C TYR A 102 -6.97 -2.17 11.24
N LEU A 103 -8.17 -1.61 11.04
CA LEU A 103 -8.36 -0.32 10.35
C LEU A 103 -7.57 0.83 11.00
N LYS A 104 -7.29 0.75 12.30
CA LYS A 104 -6.45 1.73 12.99
C LYS A 104 -5.01 1.81 12.43
N SER A 105 -4.53 0.79 11.71
CA SER A 105 -3.17 0.75 11.17
C SER A 105 -3.13 0.80 9.65
N ILE A 106 -4.25 1.18 9.02
CA ILE A 106 -4.38 1.15 7.55
C ILE A 106 -3.50 2.20 6.87
N ILE A 107 -3.29 3.37 7.48
CA ILE A 107 -2.41 4.41 6.92
C ILE A 107 -0.95 3.99 7.02
N ASP A 108 -0.52 3.43 8.16
CA ASP A 108 0.86 2.94 8.33
C ASP A 108 1.16 1.77 7.36
N LEU A 109 0.16 0.92 7.08
CA LEU A 109 0.26 -0.10 6.03
C LEU A 109 0.45 0.52 4.65
N TYR A 110 -0.33 1.55 4.31
CA TYR A 110 -0.24 2.23 3.02
C TYR A 110 1.13 2.90 2.84
N GLU A 111 1.60 3.64 3.86
CA GLU A 111 2.91 4.30 3.86
C GLU A 111 4.06 3.28 3.75
N LEU A 112 3.95 2.11 4.41
CA LEU A 112 4.93 1.02 4.28
C LEU A 112 5.03 0.49 2.84
N LEU A 113 3.89 0.37 2.14
CA LEU A 113 3.86 -0.08 0.75
C LEU A 113 4.46 0.97 -0.19
N GLU A 114 4.12 2.25 0.01
CA GLU A 114 4.72 3.35 -0.76
C GLU A 114 6.24 3.44 -0.56
N GLU A 115 6.72 3.34 0.69
CA GLU A 115 8.14 3.33 1.03
C GLU A 115 8.84 2.19 0.27
N TYR A 116 8.23 1.01 0.23
CA TYR A 116 8.80 -0.13 -0.48
C TYR A 116 8.85 0.06 -2.00
N VAL A 117 7.77 0.56 -2.61
CA VAL A 117 7.74 0.87 -4.06
C VAL A 117 8.79 1.92 -4.40
N PHE A 118 8.88 2.98 -3.60
CA PHE A 118 9.86 4.04 -3.78
C PHE A 118 11.28 3.48 -3.70
N ASP A 119 11.59 2.64 -2.71
CA ASP A 119 12.87 1.98 -2.55
C ASP A 119 13.22 1.09 -3.75
N GLN A 120 12.25 0.33 -4.28
CA GLN A 120 12.47 -0.50 -5.46
C GLN A 120 12.73 0.34 -6.71
N VAL A 121 11.94 1.38 -6.95
CA VAL A 121 12.13 2.30 -8.08
C VAL A 121 13.49 2.97 -7.99
N LEU A 122 13.87 3.47 -6.81
CA LEU A 122 15.16 4.10 -6.56
C LEU A 122 16.32 3.12 -6.83
N ARG A 123 16.25 1.89 -6.30
CA ARG A 123 17.27 0.86 -6.56
C ARG A 123 17.38 0.51 -8.03
N ASN A 124 16.27 0.44 -8.76
CA ASN A 124 16.27 0.14 -10.18
C ASN A 124 16.84 1.31 -11.00
N PHE A 125 16.53 2.55 -10.63
CA PHE A 125 17.12 3.74 -11.24
C PHE A 125 18.64 3.81 -11.01
N VAL A 126 19.09 3.65 -9.77
CA VAL A 126 20.52 3.64 -9.42
C VAL A 126 21.23 2.48 -10.14
N LYS A 127 20.69 1.26 -10.13
CA LYS A 127 21.30 0.14 -10.87
C LYS A 127 21.38 0.41 -12.38
N LYS A 128 20.41 1.12 -12.95
CA LYS A 128 20.40 1.48 -14.36
C LYS A 128 21.49 2.50 -14.68
N GLU A 129 21.65 3.54 -13.86
CA GLU A 129 22.77 4.49 -13.98
C GLU A 129 24.13 3.78 -13.90
N TRP A 130 24.29 2.83 -12.98
CA TRP A 130 25.54 2.09 -12.80
C TRP A 130 25.80 1.06 -13.92
N CYS A 131 24.76 0.60 -14.63
CA CYS A 131 24.91 -0.26 -15.80
C CYS A 131 25.20 0.54 -17.08
N GLU A 132 24.65 1.74 -17.21
CA GLU A 132 24.91 2.64 -18.35
C GLU A 132 26.33 3.25 -18.31
N GLU A 133 27.01 3.24 -17.15
CA GLU A 133 28.44 3.58 -17.01
C GLU A 133 29.41 2.40 -17.26
N SER A 134 28.95 1.27 -17.83
CA SER A 134 29.87 0.28 -18.38
C SER A 134 30.41 0.78 -19.73
N PHE A 135 31.44 1.63 -19.65
CA PHE A 135 32.19 2.11 -20.82
C PHE A 135 32.56 0.91 -21.71
N PRO A 136 32.31 0.96 -23.03
CA PRO A 136 32.90 -0.02 -23.92
C PRO A 136 34.41 0.08 -23.75
N VAL A 137 35.03 -1.04 -23.38
CA VAL A 137 36.49 -1.19 -23.45
C VAL A 137 36.84 -0.93 -24.89
N ILE A 138 37.35 0.26 -25.19
CA ILE A 138 37.95 0.57 -26.48
C ILE A 138 39.16 -0.36 -26.57
N GLU A 139 38.98 -1.48 -27.28
CA GLU A 139 40.07 -2.37 -27.63
C GLU A 139 41.11 -1.57 -28.42
N ARG A 140 42.36 -1.76 -28.02
CA ARG A 140 43.56 -1.19 -28.61
C ARG A 140 43.63 -1.46 -30.12
N THR A 141 43.89 -0.42 -30.91
CA THR A 141 44.74 -0.49 -32.11
C THR A 141 45.48 0.81 -32.31
#